data_AF-A0A1I2JRN2-F1
#
_entry.id   AF-A0A1I2JRN2-F1
#
_cell.length_a   1.000
_cell.length_b   1.000
_cell.length_c   1.000
_cell.angle_alpha   90.00
_cell.angle_beta   90.00
_cell.angle_gamma   90.00
#
_symmetry.space_group_name_H-M   'P 1'
#
loop_
_entity.id
_entity.type
_entity.pdbx_description
1 polymer ?
#
loop_
_entity_poly.entity_id
_entity_poly.type
_entity_poly.pdbx_seq_one_letter_code
_entity_poly.pdbx_strand_id
1 'polypeptide(L)'
;MKHLNSSLQQQSFHVLSCIHLVKKSKEAYEHAKEIVESGSPISEDICKACAAICRDSAKKLNAAKDGSMDKMIELCLVNATLCEEMINMVKSDK
;
A
#
# COMPACT_ATOMS: atom_id res chain seq x y z
N MET A 1 -12.92 -27.11 23.39
CA MET A 1 -12.54 -25.71 23.70
C MET A 1 -11.18 -25.29 23.13
N LYS A 2 -10.11 -26.11 23.12
CA LYS A 2 -8.79 -25.69 22.58
C LYS A 2 -8.79 -25.30 21.08
N HIS A 3 -9.55 -25.99 20.24
CA HIS A 3 -9.63 -25.71 18.79
C HIS A 3 -10.36 -24.41 18.41
N LEU A 4 -11.28 -23.92 19.25
CA LEU A 4 -11.97 -22.64 18.99
C LEU A 4 -11.01 -21.45 19.19
N ASN A 5 -10.18 -21.51 20.24
CA ASN A 5 -9.20 -20.46 20.54
C ASN A 5 -8.14 -20.32 19.44
N SER A 6 -7.69 -21.44 18.84
CA SER A 6 -6.71 -21.38 17.74
C SER A 6 -7.28 -20.77 16.47
N SER A 7 -8.56 -21.06 16.15
CA SER A 7 -9.24 -20.49 14.99
C SER A 7 -9.44 -18.97 15.11
N LEU A 8 -9.90 -18.51 16.27
CA LEU A 8 -10.09 -17.07 16.52
C LEU A 8 -8.76 -16.32 16.46
N GLN A 9 -7.71 -16.89 17.08
CA GLN A 9 -6.37 -16.31 17.06
C GLN A 9 -5.81 -16.18 15.64
N GLN A 10 -6.01 -17.19 14.79
CA GLN A 10 -5.57 -17.16 13.39
C GLN A 10 -6.33 -16.11 12.56
N GLN A 11 -7.64 -15.98 12.79
CA GLN A 11 -8.45 -14.91 12.16
C GLN A 11 -8.00 -13.52 12.61
N SER A 12 -7.72 -13.32 13.90
CA SER A 12 -7.20 -12.05 14.41
C SER A 12 -5.85 -11.69 13.80
N PHE A 13 -4.92 -12.65 13.70
CA PHE A 13 -3.63 -12.40 13.02
C PHE A 13 -3.79 -12.06 11.54
N HIS A 14 -4.75 -12.68 10.87
CA HIS A 14 -5.06 -12.37 9.48
C HIS A 14 -5.54 -10.92 9.34
N VAL A 15 -6.53 -10.50 10.13
CA VAL A 15 -7.05 -9.12 10.12
C VAL A 15 -5.94 -8.11 10.44
N LEU A 16 -5.12 -8.37 11.46
CA LEU A 16 -3.99 -7.50 11.81
C LEU A 16 -2.97 -7.38 10.67
N SER A 17 -2.73 -8.47 9.93
CA SER A 17 -1.86 -8.46 8.76
C SER A 17 -2.44 -7.61 7.64
N CYS A 18 -3.74 -7.70 7.38
CA CYS A 18 -4.42 -6.85 6.39
C CYS A 18 -4.32 -5.37 6.75
N ILE A 19 -4.60 -5.01 8.02
CA ILE A 19 -4.45 -3.64 8.53
C ILE A 19 -3.02 -3.14 8.32
N HIS A 20 -2.02 -3.96 8.63
CA HIS A 20 -0.62 -3.59 8.46
C HIS A 20 -0.26 -3.31 7.00
N LEU A 21 -0.75 -4.11 6.05
CA LEU A 21 -0.49 -3.91 4.62
C LEU A 21 -1.07 -2.60 4.09
N VAL A 22 -2.30 -2.26 4.49
CA VAL A 22 -2.96 -1.00 4.12
C VAL A 22 -2.22 0.19 4.74
N LYS A 23 -1.87 0.10 6.02
CA LYS A 23 -1.12 1.15 6.71
C LYS A 23 0.23 1.39 6.04
N LYS A 24 0.96 0.32 5.68
CA LYS A 24 2.22 0.40 4.95
C LYS A 24 2.07 1.11 3.60
N SER A 25 1.02 0.81 2.83
CA SER A 25 0.74 1.49 1.56
C SER A 25 0.51 2.99 1.78
N LYS A 26 -0.30 3.35 2.79
CA LYS A 26 -0.58 4.75 3.12
C LYS A 26 0.68 5.51 3.53
N GLU A 27 1.48 4.97 4.45
CA GLU A 27 2.70 5.62 4.94
C GLU A 27 3.74 5.80 3.81
N ALA A 28 3.87 4.82 2.91
CA ALA A 28 4.74 4.95 1.74
C ALA A 28 4.28 6.07 0.78
N TYR A 29 2.96 6.22 0.60
CA TYR A 29 2.38 7.30 -0.21
C TYR A 29 2.58 8.67 0.45
N GLU A 30 2.31 8.80 1.76
CA GLU A 30 2.51 10.04 2.51
C GLU A 30 3.98 10.49 2.42
N HIS A 31 4.92 9.57 2.58
CA HIS A 31 6.34 9.88 2.42
C HIS A 31 6.70 10.31 0.99
N ALA A 32 6.19 9.60 -0.04
CA ALA A 32 6.44 9.99 -1.43
C ALA A 32 5.90 11.38 -1.75
N LYS A 33 4.70 11.71 -1.26
CA LYS A 33 4.10 13.03 -1.38
C LYS A 33 5.00 14.11 -0.78
N GLU A 34 5.48 13.94 0.44
CA GLU A 34 6.35 14.92 1.11
C GLU A 34 7.66 15.16 0.34
N ILE A 35 8.27 14.11 -0.20
CA ILE A 35 9.49 14.21 -1.00
C ILE A 35 9.23 14.99 -2.30
N VAL A 36 8.12 14.73 -2.98
CA VAL A 36 7.70 15.47 -4.18
C VAL A 36 7.43 16.95 -3.85
N GLU A 37 6.68 17.23 -2.79
CA GLU A 37 6.37 18.61 -2.35
C GLU A 37 7.63 19.40 -1.97
N SER A 38 8.69 18.71 -1.51
CA SER A 38 9.98 19.34 -1.21
C SER A 38 10.83 19.69 -2.44
N GLY A 39 10.40 19.29 -3.65
CA GLY A 39 11.19 19.48 -4.88
C GLY A 39 12.46 18.64 -4.93
N SER A 40 12.48 17.51 -4.20
CA SER A 40 13.69 16.69 -4.05
C SER A 40 14.13 16.07 -5.38
N PRO A 41 15.44 15.99 -5.68
CA PRO A 41 15.95 15.37 -6.90
C PRO A 41 15.70 13.85 -6.96
N ILE A 42 15.39 13.22 -5.82
CA ILE A 42 15.11 11.78 -5.73
C ILE A 42 13.61 11.45 -5.78
N SER A 43 12.74 12.45 -6.01
CA SER A 43 11.28 12.28 -6.03
C SER A 43 10.81 11.13 -6.93
N GLU A 44 11.37 11.03 -8.14
CA GLU A 44 11.01 9.96 -9.08
C GLU A 44 11.28 8.56 -8.51
N ASP A 45 12.43 8.34 -7.88
CA ASP A 45 12.81 7.03 -7.35
C ASP A 45 11.99 6.66 -6.12
N ILE A 46 11.66 7.64 -5.27
CA ILE A 46 10.77 7.44 -4.12
C ILE A 46 9.35 7.10 -4.58
N CYS A 47 8.81 7.79 -5.59
CA CYS A 47 7.49 7.47 -6.14
C CYS A 47 7.45 6.06 -6.77
N LYS A 48 8.51 5.63 -7.47
CA LYS A 48 8.61 4.26 -7.99
C LYS A 48 8.59 3.23 -6.87
N ALA A 49 9.36 3.46 -5.81
CA ALA A 49 9.40 2.58 -4.64
C ALA A 49 8.03 2.53 -3.93
N CYS A 50 7.38 3.69 -3.75
CA CYS A 50 6.01 3.80 -3.24
C CYS A 50 5.04 2.93 -4.05
N ALA A 51 5.02 3.09 -5.37
CA ALA A 51 4.08 2.38 -6.25
C ALA A 51 4.29 0.85 -6.19
N ALA A 52 5.55 0.41 -6.09
CA ALA A 52 5.88 -1.00 -5.90
C ALA A 52 5.36 -1.54 -4.54
N ILE A 53 5.59 -0.81 -3.44
CA ILE A 53 5.10 -1.18 -2.11
C ILE A 53 3.56 -1.30 -2.11
N CYS A 54 2.89 -0.34 -2.73
CA CYS A 54 1.43 -0.30 -2.80
C CYS A 54 0.85 -1.48 -3.59
N ARG A 55 1.45 -1.80 -4.75
CA ARG A 55 1.05 -2.99 -5.54
C ARG A 55 1.34 -4.31 -4.83
N ASP A 56 2.46 -4.41 -4.12
CA ASP A 56 2.78 -5.59 -3.31
C ASP A 56 1.80 -5.76 -2.14
N SER A 57 1.40 -4.67 -1.48
CA SER A 57 0.35 -4.71 -0.46
C SER A 57 -0.97 -5.18 -1.03
N ALA A 58 -1.41 -4.62 -2.17
CA ALA A 58 -2.63 -5.03 -2.86
C ALA A 58 -2.60 -6.52 -3.24
N LYS A 59 -1.48 -7.01 -3.78
CA LYS A 59 -1.29 -8.42 -4.14
C LYS A 59 -1.41 -9.35 -2.92
N LYS A 60 -0.82 -8.96 -1.79
CA LYS A 60 -0.89 -9.73 -0.53
C LYS A 60 -2.29 -9.74 0.08
N LEU A 61 -3.00 -8.61 0.01
CA LEU A 61 -4.41 -8.53 0.40
C LEU A 61 -5.29 -9.43 -0.47
N ASN A 62 -5.10 -9.40 -1.80
CA ASN A 62 -5.86 -10.25 -2.72
C ASN A 62 -5.61 -11.75 -2.52
N ALA A 63 -4.43 -12.14 -2.04
CA ALA A 63 -4.10 -13.53 -1.71
C ALA A 63 -4.92 -14.09 -0.52
N ALA A 64 -5.58 -13.23 0.26
CA ALA A 64 -6.48 -13.63 1.35
C ALA A 64 -7.75 -14.37 0.85
N LYS A 65 -8.12 -14.19 -0.43
CA LYS A 65 -9.27 -14.84 -1.10
C LYS A 65 -10.62 -14.66 -0.39
N ASP A 66 -10.78 -13.62 0.42
CA ASP A 66 -12.07 -13.15 0.86
C ASP A 66 -12.35 -11.79 0.19
N GLY A 67 -13.43 -11.67 -0.58
CA GLY A 67 -13.83 -10.40 -1.23
C GLY A 67 -14.15 -9.27 -0.23
N SER A 68 -13.96 -9.52 1.07
CA SER A 68 -14.10 -8.52 2.13
C SER A 68 -13.01 -7.44 2.07
N MET A 69 -11.91 -7.71 1.36
CA MET A 69 -10.74 -6.84 1.27
C MET A 69 -10.71 -5.94 0.03
N ASP A 70 -11.73 -5.98 -0.84
CA ASP A 70 -11.75 -5.28 -2.13
C ASP A 70 -11.47 -3.78 -1.99
N LYS A 71 -12.11 -3.11 -1.01
CA LYS A 71 -11.88 -1.68 -0.75
C LYS A 71 -10.45 -1.37 -0.28
N MET A 72 -9.83 -2.29 0.46
CA MET A 72 -8.45 -2.13 0.93
C MET A 72 -7.46 -2.32 -0.22
N ILE A 73 -7.74 -3.28 -1.10
CA ILE A 73 -6.98 -3.53 -2.33
C ILE A 73 -7.07 -2.30 -3.23
N GLU A 74 -8.28 -1.81 -3.49
CA GLU A 74 -8.53 -0.62 -4.30
C GLU A 74 -7.76 0.59 -3.77
N LEU A 75 -7.80 0.85 -2.47
CA LEU A 75 -7.05 1.95 -1.86
C LEU A 75 -5.54 1.83 -2.11
N CYS A 76 -4.98 0.63 -1.95
CA CYS A 76 -3.55 0.40 -2.24
C CYS A 76 -3.24 0.66 -3.72
N LEU A 77 -4.11 0.25 -4.63
CA LEU A 77 -3.93 0.48 -6.06
C LEU A 77 -4.05 1.97 -6.42
N VAL A 78 -4.99 2.70 -5.83
CA VAL A 78 -5.12 4.15 -6.00
C VAL A 78 -3.82 4.86 -5.58
N ASN A 79 -3.25 4.53 -4.42
CA ASN A 79 -1.96 5.10 -3.99
C ASN A 79 -0.83 4.81 -4.99
N ALA A 80 -0.81 3.60 -5.57
CA ALA A 80 0.17 3.26 -6.60
C ALA A 80 0.01 4.13 -7.86
N THR A 81 -1.22 4.27 -8.35
CA THR A 81 -1.55 5.11 -9.52
C THR A 81 -1.18 6.56 -9.27
N LEU A 82 -1.49 7.12 -8.09
CA LEU A 82 -1.10 8.48 -7.73
C LEU A 82 0.43 8.66 -7.70
N CYS A 83 1.17 7.66 -7.21
CA CYS A 83 2.63 7.66 -7.29
C CYS A 83 3.13 7.62 -8.75
N GLU A 84 2.43 6.98 -9.68
CA GLU A 84 2.76 7.02 -11.12
C GLU A 84 2.46 8.38 -11.77
N GLU A 85 1.35 9.01 -11.42
CA GLU A 85 1.01 10.37 -11.86
C GLU A 85 2.07 11.37 -11.39
N MET A 86 2.50 11.29 -10.12
CA MET A 86 3.58 12.13 -9.59
C MET A 86 4.90 11.96 -10.37
N ILE A 87 5.24 10.74 -10.81
CA ILE A 87 6.42 10.51 -11.66
C ILE A 87 6.29 11.25 -12.99
N ASN A 88 5.12 11.22 -13.62
CA ASN A 88 4.90 11.88 -14.90
C ASN A 88 5.01 13.41 -14.77
N MET A 89 4.52 13.98 -13.67
CA MET A 89 4.67 15.40 -13.35
C MET A 89 6.14 15.77 -13.15
N VAL A 90 6.87 15.04 -12.31
CA VAL A 90 8.31 15.29 -12.03
C VAL A 90 9.16 15.18 -13.29
N LYS A 91 8.80 14.31 -14.25
CA LYS A 91 9.48 14.19 -15.54
C LYS A 91 9.18 15.33 -16.51
N SER A 92 7.97 15.90 -16.43
CA SER A 92 7.53 16.98 -17.31
C SER A 92 8.14 18.33 -16.92
N ASP A 93 8.56 18.48 -15.66
CA ASP A 93 9.23 19.68 -15.14
C ASP A 93 10.76 19.72 -15.39
N LYS A 94 11.35 18.66 -15.98
CA LYS A 94 12.78 18.57 -16.33
C LYS A 94 13.01 18.95 -17.79
#